data_AF-A0A4U1F728-F1
#
_entry.id   AF-A0A4U1F728-F1
#
_cell.length_a   1.000
_cell.length_b   1.000
_cell.length_c   1.000
_cell.angle_alpha   90.00
_cell.angle_beta   90.00
_cell.angle_gamma   90.00
#
_symmetry.space_group_name_H-M   'P 1'
#
loop_
_entity.id
_entity.type
_entity.pdbx_description
1 polymer ?
#
loop_
_entity_poly.entity_id
_entity_poly.type
_entity_poly.pdbx_seq_one_letter_code
_entity_poly.pdbx_strand_id
1 'polypeptide(L)'
;EKLQWFQNHLDPKKVGYSKRDACELIERYLNRFSSELEQIELHNSIKARRGRRHCAREAAIKQTTEREWRQYRGCGLEIPDILNAGNLKTFREWDFDLKKLPNIKMRKICANDAVPKKCKKKPVTAADRDLGELDLKDESGDTDEEMTAVA
;
A
#
# COMPACT_ATOMS: atom_id res chain seq x y z
N GLU A 1 -6.66 -9.46 -18.29
CA GLU A 1 -7.80 -9.08 -17.41
C GLU A 1 -7.44 -8.09 -16.30
N LYS A 2 -6.52 -8.39 -15.36
CA LYS A 2 -6.19 -7.47 -14.25
C LYS A 2 -5.77 -6.07 -14.70
N LEU A 3 -4.77 -5.98 -15.58
CA LEU A 3 -4.28 -4.70 -16.13
C LEU A 3 -5.38 -3.93 -16.85
N GLN A 4 -6.19 -4.63 -17.63
CA GLN A 4 -7.32 -4.04 -18.35
C GLN A 4 -8.36 -3.44 -17.40
N TRP A 5 -8.68 -4.12 -16.29
CA TRP A 5 -9.57 -3.55 -15.28
C TRP A 5 -9.00 -2.24 -14.74
N PHE A 6 -7.72 -2.21 -14.38
CA PHE A 6 -7.07 -0.99 -13.89
C PHE A 6 -7.14 0.12 -14.93
N GLN A 7 -6.77 -0.14 -16.18
CA GLN A 7 -6.79 0.86 -17.25
C GLN A 7 -8.18 1.47 -17.46
N ASN A 8 -9.23 0.65 -17.45
CA ASN A 8 -10.62 1.11 -17.62
C ASN A 8 -11.15 1.93 -16.43
N HIS A 9 -10.57 1.76 -15.24
CA HIS A 9 -10.98 2.46 -14.02
C HIS A 9 -10.05 3.63 -13.65
N LEU A 10 -9.10 3.97 -14.52
CA LEU A 10 -8.31 5.20 -14.37
C LEU A 10 -9.13 6.41 -14.81
N ASP A 11 -9.10 7.46 -14.00
CA ASP A 11 -9.60 8.78 -14.40
C ASP A 11 -8.74 9.32 -15.55
N PRO A 12 -9.32 9.63 -16.73
CA PRO A 12 -8.57 10.14 -17.88
C PRO A 12 -7.96 11.53 -17.65
N LYS A 13 -8.52 12.34 -16.74
CA LYS A 13 -8.10 13.73 -16.50
C LYS A 13 -6.98 13.86 -15.48
N LYS A 14 -6.79 12.85 -14.64
CA LYS A 14 -5.81 12.89 -13.54
C LYS A 14 -4.39 12.75 -14.08
N VAL A 15 -3.43 13.55 -13.63
CA VAL A 15 -2.04 13.49 -14.14
C VAL A 15 -1.13 12.58 -13.29
N GLY A 16 -1.54 12.31 -12.05
CA GLY A 16 -0.84 11.40 -11.15
C GLY A 16 -1.71 10.96 -9.99
N TYR A 17 -1.43 9.78 -9.45
CA TYR A 17 -2.15 9.23 -8.30
C TYR A 17 -1.31 9.40 -7.04
N SER A 18 -1.97 9.73 -5.93
CA SER A 18 -1.36 9.60 -4.61
C SER A 18 -1.37 8.14 -4.16
N LYS A 19 -0.58 7.81 -3.12
CA LYS A 19 -0.63 6.47 -2.51
C LYS A 19 -2.02 6.09 -2.03
N ARG A 20 -2.75 7.08 -1.47
CA ARG A 20 -4.13 6.88 -1.02
C ARG A 20 -5.05 6.56 -2.19
N ASP A 21 -4.97 7.32 -3.29
CA ASP A 21 -5.78 7.04 -4.48
C ASP A 21 -5.49 5.64 -5.05
N ALA A 22 -4.23 5.22 -5.03
CA ALA A 22 -3.85 3.89 -5.49
C ALA A 22 -4.43 2.78 -4.60
N CYS A 23 -4.46 2.99 -3.27
CA CYS A 23 -5.11 2.08 -2.33
C CYS A 23 -6.62 2.02 -2.58
N GLU A 24 -7.28 3.17 -2.75
CA GLU A 24 -8.71 3.24 -3.07
C GLU A 24 -9.04 2.53 -4.40
N LEU A 25 -8.18 2.67 -5.42
CA LEU A 25 -8.34 1.97 -6.69
C LEU A 25 -8.17 0.45 -6.53
N ILE A 26 -7.23 -0.01 -5.70
CA ILE A 26 -7.06 -1.43 -5.37
C ILE A 26 -8.29 -1.97 -4.63
N GLU A 27 -8.84 -1.22 -3.67
CA GLU A 27 -10.03 -1.65 -2.94
C GLU A 27 -11.25 -1.79 -3.86
N ARG A 28 -11.41 -0.89 -4.84
CA ARG A 28 -12.42 -1.04 -5.89
C ARG A 28 -12.17 -2.30 -6.73
N TYR A 29 -10.91 -2.60 -7.08
CA TYR A 29 -10.55 -3.82 -7.81
C TYR A 29 -10.89 -5.08 -7.02
N LEU A 30 -10.59 -5.10 -5.72
CA LEU A 30 -10.87 -6.24 -4.84
C LEU A 30 -12.38 -6.46 -4.65
N ASN A 31 -13.17 -5.39 -4.73
CA ASN A 31 -14.63 -5.43 -4.63
C ASN A 31 -15.35 -5.58 -5.98
N ARG A 32 -14.63 -5.84 -7.08
CA ARG A 32 -15.22 -5.90 -8.44
C ARG A 32 -16.33 -6.94 -8.63
N PHE A 33 -16.40 -7.95 -7.78
CA PHE A 33 -17.40 -9.02 -7.84
C PHE A 33 -18.48 -8.92 -6.75
N SER A 34 -18.52 -7.82 -5.97
CA SER A 34 -19.47 -7.68 -4.86
C SER A 34 -20.92 -7.79 -5.32
N SER A 35 -21.28 -7.12 -6.42
CA SER A 35 -22.63 -7.18 -7.01
C SER A 35 -22.99 -8.57 -7.54
N GLU A 36 -22.04 -9.28 -8.16
CA GLU A 36 -22.25 -10.65 -8.65
C GLU A 36 -22.52 -11.61 -7.47
N LEU A 37 -21.75 -11.48 -6.38
CA LEU A 37 -21.96 -12.29 -5.18
C LEU A 37 -23.30 -12.01 -4.51
N GLU A 38 -23.69 -10.73 -4.40
CA GLU A 38 -24.99 -10.33 -3.85
C GLU A 38 -26.15 -10.89 -4.68
N GLN A 39 -26.04 -10.86 -6.01
CA GLN A 39 -27.05 -11.42 -6.90
C GLN A 39 -27.18 -12.95 -6.74
N ILE A 40 -26.05 -13.66 -6.58
CA ILE A 40 -26.04 -15.11 -6.32
C ILE A 40 -26.70 -15.42 -4.98
N GLU A 41 -26.38 -14.65 -3.94
CA GLU A 41 -26.95 -14.80 -2.60
C GLU A 41 -28.47 -14.59 -2.61
N LEU A 42 -28.94 -13.51 -3.24
CA LEU A 42 -30.37 -13.22 -3.38
C LEU A 42 -31.12 -14.31 -4.14
N HIS A 43 -30.55 -14.79 -5.25
CA HIS A 43 -31.19 -15.85 -6.03
C HIS A 43 -31.29 -17.17 -5.23
N ASN A 44 -30.29 -17.47 -4.41
CA ASN A 44 -30.26 -18.67 -3.58
C ASN A 44 -31.18 -18.55 -2.35
N SER A 45 -31.34 -17.36 -1.76
CA SER A 45 -32.24 -17.15 -0.61
C SER A 45 -33.72 -17.28 -0.96
N ILE A 46 -34.13 -16.82 -2.15
CA ILE A 46 -35.53 -16.84 -2.61
C ILE A 46 -36.00 -18.28 -2.93
N LYS A 47 -35.10 -19.17 -3.37
CA LYS A 47 -35.44 -20.53 -3.84
C LYS A 47 -34.95 -21.61 -2.88
N ALA A 48 -35.13 -21.43 -1.57
CA ALA A 48 -34.65 -22.38 -0.55
C ALA A 48 -35.05 -23.85 -0.75
N ARG A 49 -36.14 -24.13 -1.50
CA ARG A 49 -36.58 -25.50 -1.82
C ARG A 49 -35.98 -26.10 -3.10
N ARG A 50 -35.27 -25.30 -3.91
CA ARG A 50 -34.59 -25.73 -5.15
C ARG A 50 -33.09 -25.64 -4.91
N GLY A 51 -32.33 -26.72 -5.18
CA GLY A 51 -30.90 -26.81 -4.85
C GLY A 51 -30.06 -25.58 -5.23
N ARG A 52 -29.02 -25.29 -4.44
CA ARG A 52 -28.14 -24.13 -4.57
C ARG A 52 -27.56 -24.01 -5.98
N ARG A 53 -27.75 -22.86 -6.62
CA ARG A 53 -27.22 -22.58 -7.97
C ARG A 53 -25.93 -21.78 -7.89
N HIS A 54 -25.15 -21.83 -8.97
CA HIS A 54 -23.91 -21.07 -9.14
C HIS A 54 -22.84 -21.32 -8.07
N CYS A 55 -22.88 -22.45 -7.36
CA CYS A 55 -21.92 -22.80 -6.30
C CYS A 55 -20.46 -22.79 -6.79
N ALA A 56 -20.20 -23.32 -7.98
CA ALA A 56 -18.85 -23.35 -8.56
C ALA A 56 -18.32 -21.94 -8.85
N ARG A 57 -19.15 -21.07 -9.42
CA ARG A 57 -18.79 -19.67 -9.73
C ARG A 57 -18.57 -18.85 -8.47
N GLU A 58 -19.48 -18.98 -7.51
CA GLU A 58 -19.39 -18.31 -6.20
C GLU A 58 -18.10 -18.70 -5.46
N ALA A 59 -17.78 -20.00 -5.43
CA ALA A 59 -16.56 -20.51 -4.81
C ALA A 59 -15.30 -19.99 -5.52
N ALA A 60 -15.27 -19.99 -6.85
CA ALA A 60 -14.14 -19.49 -7.63
C ALA A 60 -13.87 -17.99 -7.39
N ILE A 61 -14.94 -17.18 -7.34
CA ILE A 61 -14.84 -15.76 -7.02
C ILE A 61 -14.31 -15.57 -5.59
N LYS A 62 -14.94 -16.20 -4.60
CA LYS A 62 -14.54 -16.08 -3.19
C LYS A 62 -13.08 -16.46 -2.99
N GLN A 63 -12.64 -17.58 -3.57
CA GLN A 63 -11.25 -18.03 -3.49
C GLN A 63 -10.27 -17.04 -4.13
N THR A 64 -10.64 -16.48 -5.29
CA THR A 64 -9.77 -15.52 -6.01
C THR A 64 -9.68 -14.20 -5.26
N THR A 65 -10.81 -13.64 -4.86
CA THR A 65 -10.89 -12.39 -4.09
C THR A 65 -10.18 -12.52 -2.74
N GLU A 66 -10.36 -13.63 -2.01
CA GLU A 66 -9.67 -13.85 -0.74
C GLU A 66 -8.15 -13.89 -0.91
N ARG A 67 -7.65 -14.57 -1.96
CA ARG A 67 -6.22 -14.62 -2.27
C ARG A 67 -5.66 -13.22 -2.54
N GLU A 68 -6.36 -12.42 -3.34
CA GLU A 68 -5.95 -11.05 -3.65
C GLU A 68 -5.98 -10.14 -2.40
N TRP A 69 -7.01 -10.27 -1.54
CA TRP A 69 -7.08 -9.57 -0.26
C TRP A 69 -5.92 -9.93 0.67
N ARG A 70 -5.58 -11.23 0.75
CA ARG A 70 -4.46 -11.72 1.55
C ARG A 70 -3.14 -11.14 1.06
N GLN A 71 -2.95 -11.05 -0.25
CA GLN A 71 -1.78 -10.41 -0.85
C GLN A 71 -1.74 -8.91 -0.52
N TYR A 72 -2.85 -8.19 -0.72
CA TYR A 72 -2.92 -6.75 -0.46
C TYR A 72 -2.65 -6.38 1.00
N ARG A 73 -3.14 -7.19 1.95
CA ARG A 73 -2.91 -6.98 3.39
C ARG A 73 -1.52 -7.40 3.85
N GLY A 74 -0.95 -8.43 3.23
CA GLY A 74 0.35 -9.00 3.59
C GLY A 74 1.50 -8.38 2.80
N CYS A 75 1.82 -8.99 1.65
CA CYS A 75 3.02 -8.69 0.86
C CYS A 75 2.85 -7.52 -0.14
N GLY A 76 1.65 -6.98 -0.27
CA GLY A 76 1.27 -5.96 -1.23
C GLY A 76 0.78 -6.56 -2.55
N LEU A 77 -0.27 -5.97 -3.11
CA LEU A 77 -0.81 -6.34 -4.41
C LEU A 77 0.00 -5.64 -5.50
N GLU A 78 0.47 -6.39 -6.48
CA GLU A 78 1.21 -5.85 -7.61
C GLU A 78 0.25 -5.20 -8.62
N ILE A 79 0.44 -3.91 -8.89
CA ILE A 79 -0.36 -3.13 -9.84
C ILE A 79 0.55 -2.27 -10.72
N PRO A 80 0.08 -1.74 -11.86
CA PRO A 80 0.81 -0.76 -12.66
C PRO A 80 1.21 0.45 -11.82
N ASP A 81 2.41 0.98 -12.06
CA ASP A 81 2.90 2.16 -11.35
C ASP A 81 2.17 3.42 -11.82
N ILE A 82 1.04 3.69 -11.17
CA ILE A 82 0.19 4.87 -11.39
C ILE A 82 0.64 6.09 -10.58
N LEU A 83 1.63 5.92 -9.69
CA LEU A 83 2.16 7.01 -8.86
C LEU A 83 3.13 7.90 -9.65
N ASN A 84 3.78 7.34 -10.67
CA ASN A 84 4.65 8.10 -11.57
C ASN A 84 3.86 8.51 -12.82
N ALA A 85 3.81 9.81 -13.10
CA ALA A 85 3.10 10.38 -14.25
C ALA A 85 3.59 9.82 -15.60
N GLY A 86 4.90 9.56 -15.74
CA GLY A 86 5.47 8.98 -16.96
C GLY A 86 4.98 7.55 -17.21
N ASN A 87 5.05 6.71 -16.18
CA ASN A 87 4.58 5.31 -16.25
C ASN A 87 3.05 5.26 -16.43
N LEU A 88 2.31 6.16 -15.79
CA LEU A 88 0.87 6.29 -15.94
C LEU A 88 0.49 6.59 -17.40
N LYS A 89 1.23 7.49 -18.07
CA LYS A 89 0.99 7.78 -19.50
C LYS A 89 1.22 6.55 -20.36
N THR A 90 2.34 5.85 -20.19
CA THR A 90 2.63 4.59 -20.90
C THR A 90 1.53 3.56 -20.67
N PHE A 91 1.04 3.43 -19.43
CA PHE A 91 -0.01 2.50 -19.09
C PHE A 91 -1.38 2.88 -19.66
N ARG A 92 -1.68 4.18 -19.83
CA ARG A 92 -2.90 4.65 -20.49
C ARG A 92 -2.91 4.38 -21.98
N GLU A 93 -1.79 4.64 -22.64
CA GLU A 93 -1.62 4.47 -24.09
C GLU A 93 -1.42 3.01 -24.50
N TRP A 94 -1.33 2.10 -23.52
CA TRP A 94 -1.20 0.67 -23.78
C TRP A 94 -2.44 0.12 -24.48
N ASP A 95 -2.25 -0.43 -25.67
CA ASP A 95 -3.29 -0.93 -26.59
C ASP A 95 -3.62 -2.41 -26.38
N PHE A 96 -3.40 -2.93 -25.16
CA PHE A 96 -3.54 -4.36 -24.83
C PHE A 96 -2.58 -5.30 -25.57
N ASP A 97 -1.59 -4.77 -26.30
CA ASP A 97 -0.57 -5.58 -26.94
C ASP A 97 0.34 -6.24 -25.89
N LEU A 98 0.39 -7.57 -25.92
CA LEU A 98 1.22 -8.39 -25.03
C LEU A 98 2.71 -8.07 -25.19
N LYS A 99 3.15 -7.62 -26.38
CA LYS A 99 4.56 -7.25 -26.63
C LYS A 99 4.99 -6.02 -25.84
N LYS A 100 4.04 -5.17 -25.45
CA LYS A 100 4.28 -3.94 -24.68
C LYS A 100 4.18 -4.15 -23.16
N LEU A 101 3.79 -5.35 -22.70
CA LEU A 101 3.75 -5.69 -21.28
C LEU A 101 5.07 -5.43 -20.54
N PRO A 102 6.26 -5.76 -21.09
CA PRO A 102 7.52 -5.49 -20.41
C PRO A 102 7.80 -4.00 -20.17
N ASN A 103 7.16 -3.11 -20.94
CA ASN A 103 7.32 -1.66 -20.79
C ASN A 103 6.45 -1.09 -19.66
N ILE A 104 5.45 -1.85 -19.17
CA ILE A 104 4.58 -1.44 -18.07
C ILE A 104 5.32 -1.72 -16.76
N LYS A 105 5.71 -0.65 -16.06
CA LYS A 105 6.30 -0.80 -14.74
C LYS A 105 5.25 -1.21 -13.72
N MET A 106 5.55 -2.26 -12.97
CA MET A 106 4.72 -2.78 -11.90
C MET A 106 5.25 -2.34 -10.53
N ARG A 107 4.35 -2.20 -9.56
CA ARG A 107 4.66 -1.81 -8.19
C ARG A 107 3.76 -2.53 -7.20
N LYS A 108 4.31 -2.96 -6.08
CA LYS A 108 3.54 -3.52 -4.95
C LYS A 108 3.02 -2.40 -4.06
N ILE A 109 1.73 -2.43 -3.76
CA ILE A 109 1.07 -1.51 -2.83
C ILE A 109 0.33 -2.34 -1.78
N CYS A 110 0.47 -1.97 -0.51
CA CYS A 110 -0.18 -2.64 0.60
C CYS A 110 -1.20 -1.73 1.30
N ALA A 111 -2.11 -2.31 2.06
CA ALA A 111 -3.12 -1.54 2.81
C ALA A 111 -2.51 -0.48 3.75
N ASN A 112 -1.29 -0.72 4.25
CA ASN A 112 -0.58 0.21 5.11
C ASN A 112 -0.05 1.46 4.37
N ASP A 113 -0.04 1.48 3.04
CA ASP A 113 0.38 2.65 2.25
C ASP A 113 -0.68 3.76 2.19
N ALA A 114 -1.94 3.44 2.51
CA ALA A 114 -3.02 4.41 2.61
C ALA A 114 -2.88 5.33 3.84
N VAL A 115 -2.22 4.84 4.89
CA VAL A 115 -2.04 5.58 6.14
C VAL A 115 -0.77 6.42 6.04
N PRO A 116 -0.82 7.75 6.27
CA PRO A 116 0.38 8.56 6.35
C PRO A 116 1.20 8.12 7.57
N LYS A 117 2.23 7.30 7.33
CA LYS A 117 3.22 7.00 8.37
C LYS A 117 3.88 8.33 8.75
N LYS A 118 3.73 8.77 10.00
CA LYS A 118 4.59 9.84 10.53
C LYS A 118 6.03 9.36 10.35
N CYS A 119 6.80 10.03 9.49
CA CYS A 119 8.22 9.77 9.34
C CYS A 119 8.88 9.95 10.71
N LYS A 120 9.19 8.84 11.41
CA LYS A 120 10.29 8.88 12.35
C LYS A 120 11.52 9.14 11.51
N LYS A 121 12.04 10.38 11.56
CA LYS A 121 13.35 10.72 11.02
C LYS A 121 14.31 9.67 11.56
N LYS A 122 14.91 8.86 10.67
CA LYS A 122 16.06 8.04 11.07
C LYS A 122 17.17 9.02 11.44
N PRO A 123 17.80 8.93 12.63
CA PRO A 123 19.05 9.62 12.83
C PRO A 123 20.05 9.02 11.84
N VAL A 124 20.69 9.88 11.06
CA VAL A 124 21.85 9.52 10.26
C VAL A 124 22.98 9.28 11.26
N THR A 125 23.30 8.02 11.57
CA THR A 125 24.56 7.69 12.25
C THR A 125 25.67 7.82 11.23
N ALA A 126 26.31 8.98 11.24
CA ALA A 126 27.63 9.20 10.67
C ALA A 126 28.71 8.76 11.66
N ALA A 127 29.88 8.42 11.11
CA ALA A 127 31.16 8.16 11.77
C ALA A 127 31.44 6.70 12.18
N ASP A 128 31.86 5.93 11.18
CA ASP A 128 33.01 5.04 11.31
C ASP A 128 34.26 5.94 11.38
N ARG A 129 34.82 6.13 12.58
CA ARG A 129 36.20 6.55 12.83
C ARG A 129 36.65 6.10 14.22
N ASP A 130 37.47 5.06 14.18
CA ASP A 130 38.77 4.96 14.84
C ASP A 130 38.85 4.67 16.35
N LEU A 131 39.67 3.65 16.62
CA LEU A 131 40.09 3.16 17.93
C LEU A 131 41.06 4.16 18.56
N GLY A 132 40.82 4.55 19.81
CA GLY A 132 41.71 5.43 20.56
C GLY A 132 41.47 5.34 22.07
N GLU A 133 42.39 4.64 22.71
CA GLU A 133 42.54 4.25 24.11
C GLU A 133 42.63 5.38 25.16
N LEU A 134 42.23 5.04 26.41
CA LEU A 134 42.66 5.54 27.75
C LEU A 134 42.38 6.99 28.18
N ASP A 135 42.43 7.37 29.46
CA ASP A 135 41.83 6.94 30.73
C ASP A 135 42.07 8.12 31.72
N LEU A 136 41.26 8.20 32.79
CA LEU A 136 41.49 8.85 34.09
C LEU A 136 41.48 10.40 34.29
N LYS A 137 40.57 10.79 35.22
CA LYS A 137 40.69 11.77 36.35
C LYS A 137 40.88 13.27 35.99
N ASP A 138 40.30 14.24 36.68
CA ASP A 138 40.21 14.40 38.13
C ASP A 138 39.07 15.37 38.54
N GLU A 139 38.89 15.48 39.84
CA GLU A 139 37.74 15.86 40.65
C GLU A 139 37.21 17.30 40.51
N SER A 140 35.92 17.38 40.82
CA SER A 140 35.10 18.57 40.94
C SER A 140 35.39 19.39 42.20
N GLY A 141 35.42 20.71 42.03
CA GLY A 141 34.53 21.60 42.79
C GLY A 141 35.09 22.20 44.08
N ASP A 142 35.75 23.33 43.90
CA ASP A 142 36.20 24.29 44.92
C ASP A 142 35.04 24.89 45.76
N THR A 143 35.23 24.82 47.08
CA THR A 143 34.73 25.67 48.19
C THR A 143 34.78 27.19 47.89
N ASP A 144 34.10 28.16 48.51
CA ASP A 144 33.11 28.31 49.58
C ASP A 144 32.61 29.80 49.55
N GLU A 145 31.51 30.10 50.25
CA GLU A 145 31.13 31.39 50.89
C GLU A 145 31.21 32.75 50.13
N GLU A 146 30.07 33.48 50.03
CA GLU A 146 29.82 34.71 50.81
C GLU A 146 28.37 35.22 50.66
N MET A 147 27.78 35.58 51.79
CA MET A 147 26.42 36.08 51.99
C MET A 147 26.36 37.61 51.83
N THR A 148 25.33 38.15 51.17
CA THR A 148 24.94 39.56 51.38
C THR A 148 23.43 39.72 51.53
N ALA A 149 23.07 40.43 52.60
CA ALA A 149 21.74 40.66 53.11
C ALA A 149 21.01 41.78 52.36
N VAL A 150 19.68 41.67 52.31
CA VAL A 150 18.76 42.69 51.80
C VAL A 150 18.27 43.50 53.00
N ALA A 151 18.41 44.83 52.91
CA ALA A 151 17.78 45.81 53.79
C ALA A 151 16.48 46.33 53.16
#